data_AF-A0AAU5NQK1-F1
#
_entry.id   AF-A0AAU5NQK1-F1
#
_cell.length_a   1.000
_cell.length_b   1.000
_cell.length_c   1.000
_cell.angle_alpha   90.00
_cell.angle_beta   90.00
_cell.angle_gamma   90.00
#
_symmetry.space_group_name_H-M   'P 1'
#
loop_
_entity.id
_entity.type
_entity.pdbx_description
1 polymer ?
#
loop_
_entity_poly.entity_id
_entity_poly.type
_entity_poly.pdbx_seq_one_letter_code
_entity_poly.pdbx_strand_id
1 'polypeptide(L)'
;MATTLLPATPSQAADTSVTVDFATAGGAPTYHASGMIYGMTPNGSLPQDHFFKDIKWHFMRAGGAQLNSGGYATSLADYQTRWNSTLAQYKRTVALGGTFELLPHDLWGADGTTNQGWPGDNSDWTQFDNFVTQLVNDVKANNMTVQWDL
;
A
#
# COMPACT_ATOMS: atom_id res chain seq x y z
N MET A 1 -55.03 18.70 23.19
CA MET A 1 -54.46 17.35 23.04
C MET A 1 -52.96 17.47 23.29
N ALA A 2 -52.44 16.94 24.41
CA ALA A 2 -51.03 17.02 24.74
C ALA A 2 -50.38 15.66 24.49
N THR A 3 -49.41 15.60 23.57
CA THR A 3 -48.65 14.40 23.26
C THR A 3 -47.53 14.24 24.28
N THR A 4 -47.53 13.14 25.01
CA THR A 4 -46.47 12.78 25.96
C THR A 4 -45.34 12.10 25.19
N LEU A 5 -44.13 12.70 25.18
CA LEU A 5 -42.94 12.01 24.70
C LEU A 5 -42.47 11.00 25.75
N LEU A 6 -42.34 9.73 25.34
CA LEU A 6 -41.70 8.70 26.16
C LEU A 6 -40.17 8.80 25.99
N PRO A 7 -39.39 8.71 27.09
CA PRO A 7 -37.94 8.67 27.00
C PRO A 7 -37.49 7.40 26.28
N ALA A 8 -36.56 7.54 25.34
CA ALA A 8 -35.95 6.41 24.66
C ALA A 8 -35.16 5.56 25.67
N THR A 9 -35.35 4.23 25.63
CA THR A 9 -34.56 3.29 26.43
C THR A 9 -33.09 3.34 26.00
N PRO A 10 -32.13 3.25 26.94
CA PRO A 10 -30.70 3.27 26.60
C PRO A 10 -30.35 2.11 25.67
N SER A 11 -29.61 2.39 24.59
CA SER A 11 -28.99 1.36 23.78
C SER A 11 -27.87 0.70 24.60
N GLN A 12 -28.04 -0.56 24.98
CA GLN A 12 -26.97 -1.36 25.58
C GLN A 12 -26.21 -2.08 24.46
N ALA A 13 -24.88 -1.99 24.46
CA ALA A 13 -24.06 -2.84 23.60
C ALA A 13 -24.25 -4.30 24.02
N ALA A 14 -24.22 -5.23 23.07
CA ALA A 14 -24.27 -6.65 23.41
C ALA A 14 -23.08 -7.03 24.29
N ASP A 15 -23.33 -7.79 25.37
CA ASP A 15 -22.27 -8.37 26.19
C ASP A 15 -21.42 -9.30 25.31
N THR A 16 -20.20 -8.84 25.01
CA THR A 16 -19.25 -9.59 24.17
C THR A 16 -18.13 -10.06 25.07
N SER A 17 -18.02 -11.38 25.28
CA SER A 17 -16.93 -11.97 26.07
C SER A 17 -15.84 -12.53 25.17
N VAL A 18 -14.58 -12.28 25.51
CA VAL A 18 -13.40 -12.91 24.88
C VAL A 18 -12.77 -13.86 25.90
N THR A 19 -12.58 -15.12 25.52
CA THR A 19 -11.92 -16.13 26.37
C THR A 19 -10.64 -16.60 25.68
N VAL A 20 -9.54 -16.65 26.43
CA VAL A 20 -8.25 -17.17 25.97
C VAL A 20 -7.89 -18.36 26.84
N ASP A 21 -7.66 -19.51 26.23
CA ASP A 21 -7.14 -20.70 26.91
C ASP A 21 -5.61 -20.72 26.82
N PHE A 22 -4.95 -20.54 27.96
CA PHE A 22 -3.48 -20.60 28.04
C PHE A 22 -2.93 -22.03 28.15
N ALA A 23 -3.77 -23.05 28.35
CA ALA A 23 -3.35 -24.45 28.36
C ALA A 23 -3.13 -25.02 26.95
N THR A 24 -3.69 -24.37 25.92
CA THR A 24 -3.58 -24.79 24.51
C THR A 24 -2.79 -23.76 23.70
N ALA A 25 -1.62 -24.14 23.18
CA ALA A 25 -0.82 -23.27 22.31
C ALA A 25 -1.08 -23.55 20.82
N GLY A 26 -1.43 -22.51 20.05
CA GLY A 26 -1.71 -22.59 18.59
C GLY A 26 -0.49 -22.51 17.66
N GLY A 27 0.74 -22.55 18.21
CA GLY A 27 2.00 -22.40 17.47
C GLY A 27 2.70 -21.06 17.70
N ALA A 28 3.90 -20.91 17.13
CA ALA A 28 4.65 -19.66 17.21
C ALA A 28 4.05 -18.60 16.26
N PRO A 29 3.85 -17.34 16.70
CA PRO A 29 3.33 -16.29 15.83
C PRO A 29 4.26 -16.03 14.64
N THR A 30 3.68 -15.93 13.44
CA THR A 30 4.38 -15.69 12.18
C THR A 30 4.23 -14.26 11.66
N TYR A 31 3.45 -13.41 12.34
CA TYR A 31 3.31 -11.97 12.06
C TYR A 31 2.88 -11.62 10.63
N HIS A 32 2.06 -12.47 9.99
CA HIS A 32 1.63 -12.30 8.59
C HIS A 32 0.96 -10.95 8.29
N ALA A 33 0.31 -10.33 9.28
CA ALA A 33 -0.35 -9.02 9.13
C ALA A 33 0.54 -7.83 9.51
N SER A 34 1.81 -8.04 9.87
CA SER A 34 2.73 -6.96 10.23
C SER A 34 3.30 -6.29 8.97
N GLY A 35 2.56 -5.31 8.47
CA GLY A 35 2.92 -4.59 7.25
C GLY A 35 2.34 -3.18 7.25
N MET A 36 2.80 -2.36 6.30
CA MET A 36 2.32 -1.00 6.11
C MET A 36 2.18 -0.70 4.63
N ILE A 37 1.15 0.09 4.30
CA ILE A 37 1.02 0.75 3.01
C ILE A 37 1.37 2.23 3.20
N TYR A 38 2.26 2.76 2.37
CA TYR A 38 2.72 4.17 2.45
C TYR A 38 3.34 4.58 3.80
N GLY A 39 3.94 3.63 4.53
CA GLY A 39 4.52 3.86 5.86
C GLY A 39 5.90 4.54 5.89
N MET A 40 6.43 4.97 4.75
CA MET A 40 7.76 5.59 4.63
C MET A 40 7.67 6.95 3.93
N THR A 41 8.58 7.86 4.27
CA THR A 41 8.75 9.10 3.51
C THR A 41 9.16 8.80 2.06
N PRO A 42 8.93 9.71 1.10
CA PRO A 42 9.24 9.44 -0.31
C PRO A 42 10.71 9.06 -0.56
N ASN A 43 11.63 9.63 0.20
CA ASN A 43 13.06 9.30 0.12
C ASN A 43 13.47 8.08 0.97
N GLY A 44 12.53 7.40 1.63
CA GLY A 44 12.77 6.22 2.48
C GLY A 44 13.55 6.50 3.78
N SER A 45 13.81 7.76 4.14
CA SER A 45 14.67 8.08 5.29
C SER A 45 13.96 7.96 6.64
N LEU A 46 12.63 8.09 6.66
CA LEU A 46 11.81 8.05 7.87
C LEU A 46 10.62 7.10 7.67
N PRO A 47 10.07 6.55 8.77
CA PRO A 47 10.49 6.72 10.17
C PRO A 47 11.79 5.97 10.53
N GLN A 48 12.27 6.18 11.77
CA GLN A 48 13.45 5.51 12.32
C GLN A 48 13.26 3.99 12.39
N ASP A 49 14.36 3.22 12.25
CA ASP A 49 14.34 1.75 12.16
C ASP A 49 13.50 1.04 13.23
N HIS A 50 13.53 1.53 14.47
CA HIS A 50 12.89 0.86 15.60
C HIS A 50 11.37 0.77 15.43
N PHE A 51 10.74 1.75 14.77
CA PHE A 51 9.30 1.70 14.46
C PHE A 51 8.91 0.53 13.54
N PHE A 52 9.87 -0.02 12.78
CA PHE A 52 9.67 -1.24 11.99
C PHE A 52 10.11 -2.49 12.77
N LYS A 53 11.31 -2.45 13.37
CA LYS A 53 11.92 -3.63 13.99
C LYS A 53 11.16 -4.11 15.23
N ASP A 54 10.62 -3.20 16.03
CA ASP A 54 9.99 -3.55 17.31
C ASP A 54 8.63 -4.24 17.15
N ILE A 55 7.98 -4.05 15.99
CA ILE A 55 6.69 -4.69 15.67
C ILE A 55 6.84 -5.95 14.83
N LYS A 56 8.08 -6.43 14.63
CA LYS A 56 8.40 -7.58 13.77
C LYS A 56 7.77 -7.39 12.38
N TRP A 57 8.04 -6.23 11.80
CA TRP A 57 7.52 -5.82 10.51
C TRP A 57 8.02 -6.71 9.37
N HIS A 58 7.14 -7.01 8.41
CA HIS A 58 7.43 -7.91 7.30
C HIS A 58 7.17 -7.29 5.91
N PHE A 59 6.18 -6.41 5.76
CA PHE A 59 5.71 -6.00 4.43
C PHE A 59 5.60 -4.48 4.24
N MET A 60 6.12 -3.98 3.12
CA MET A 60 5.86 -2.63 2.61
C MET A 60 5.05 -2.70 1.32
N ARG A 61 3.90 -2.03 1.26
CA ARG A 61 3.17 -1.76 0.02
C ARG A 61 3.37 -0.31 -0.41
N ALA A 62 3.81 -0.08 -1.65
CA ALA A 62 3.91 1.26 -2.22
C ALA A 62 4.08 1.27 -3.75
N GLY A 63 3.62 2.34 -4.39
CA GLY A 63 3.99 2.72 -5.76
C GLY A 63 4.01 4.24 -6.00
N GLY A 64 4.02 5.05 -4.93
CA GLY A 64 4.15 6.50 -5.02
C GLY A 64 2.84 7.26 -5.27
N ALA A 65 1.69 6.67 -4.95
CA ALA A 65 0.41 7.36 -4.99
C ALA A 65 0.45 8.77 -4.38
N GLN A 66 -0.29 9.69 -5.00
CA GLN A 66 -0.54 11.05 -4.49
C GLN A 66 0.69 11.94 -4.25
N LEU A 67 1.88 11.56 -4.75
CA LEU A 67 3.07 12.43 -4.71
C LEU A 67 3.01 13.60 -5.71
N ASN A 68 2.16 13.46 -6.72
CA ASN A 68 1.94 14.38 -7.83
C ASN A 68 0.57 14.06 -8.48
N SER A 69 0.09 14.95 -9.34
CA SER A 69 -1.23 14.86 -9.98
C SER A 69 -1.26 13.97 -11.24
N GLY A 70 -0.61 12.80 -11.22
CA GLY A 70 -0.59 11.89 -12.37
C GLY A 70 0.36 10.72 -12.20
N GLY A 71 0.45 9.85 -13.21
CA GLY A 71 1.41 8.75 -13.27
C GLY A 71 1.84 8.50 -14.71
N TYR A 72 2.24 7.27 -15.06
CA TYR A 72 2.62 6.95 -16.44
C TYR A 72 1.53 7.29 -17.47
N ALA A 73 0.27 7.12 -17.08
CA ALA A 73 -0.88 7.41 -17.93
C ALA A 73 -0.98 8.88 -18.34
N THR A 74 -0.43 9.80 -17.54
CA THR A 74 -0.46 11.25 -17.79
C THR A 74 0.85 11.74 -18.39
N SER A 75 2.00 11.36 -17.82
CA SER A 75 3.31 11.72 -18.37
C SER A 75 4.44 10.84 -17.83
N LEU A 76 5.55 10.77 -18.58
CA LEU A 76 6.77 10.10 -18.11
C LEU A 76 7.37 10.80 -16.87
N ALA A 77 7.26 12.12 -16.77
CA ALA A 77 7.76 12.87 -15.61
C ALA A 77 6.99 12.54 -14.33
N ASP A 78 5.67 12.35 -14.44
CA ASP A 78 4.82 11.91 -13.34
C ASP A 78 5.18 10.50 -12.90
N TYR A 79 5.35 9.56 -13.85
CA TYR A 79 5.86 8.23 -13.55
C TYR A 79 7.21 8.27 -12.83
N GLN A 80 8.16 9.06 -13.32
CA GLN A 80 9.50 9.16 -12.73
C GLN A 80 9.46 9.70 -11.30
N THR A 81 8.57 10.64 -11.01
CA THR A 81 8.34 11.15 -9.64
C THR A 81 7.95 10.01 -8.70
N ARG A 82 6.95 9.21 -9.09
CA ARG A 82 6.45 8.08 -8.29
C ARG A 82 7.46 6.93 -8.22
N TRP A 83 8.15 6.66 -9.32
CA TRP A 83 9.19 5.63 -9.40
C TRP A 83 10.36 5.93 -8.46
N ASN A 84 10.84 7.18 -8.42
CA ASN A 84 11.94 7.57 -7.53
C ASN A 84 11.60 7.30 -6.06
N SER A 85 10.37 7.59 -5.65
CA SER A 85 9.89 7.26 -4.30
C SER A 85 9.82 5.75 -4.08
N THR A 86 9.23 5.03 -5.04
CA THR A 86 9.08 3.56 -4.99
C THR A 86 10.43 2.88 -4.83
N LEU A 87 11.43 3.29 -5.61
CA LEU A 87 12.79 2.75 -5.55
C LEU A 87 13.46 3.02 -4.20
N ALA A 88 13.30 4.23 -3.65
CA ALA A 88 13.86 4.58 -2.34
C ALA A 88 13.22 3.74 -1.22
N GLN A 89 11.90 3.59 -1.24
CA GLN A 89 11.16 2.79 -0.27
C GLN A 89 11.45 1.29 -0.41
N TYR A 90 11.64 0.79 -1.63
CA TYR A 90 12.12 -0.57 -1.89
C TYR A 90 13.48 -0.82 -1.24
N LYS A 91 14.47 0.05 -1.52
CA LYS A 91 15.83 -0.08 -0.97
C LYS A 91 15.80 -0.08 0.56
N ARG A 92 14.97 0.80 1.15
CA ARG A 92 14.78 0.86 2.60
C ARG A 92 14.14 -0.41 3.16
N THR A 93 13.11 -0.91 2.50
CA THR A 93 12.39 -2.14 2.88
C THR A 93 13.33 -3.33 2.94
N VAL A 94 14.11 -3.54 1.88
CA VAL A 94 15.10 -4.63 1.82
C VAL A 94 16.19 -4.45 2.88
N ALA A 95 16.68 -3.22 3.09
CA ALA A 95 17.68 -2.94 4.13
C ALA A 95 17.19 -3.23 5.56
N LEU A 96 15.87 -3.17 5.79
CA LEU A 96 15.23 -3.54 7.06
C LEU A 96 14.84 -5.02 7.13
N GLY A 97 15.07 -5.80 6.06
CA GLY A 97 14.73 -7.23 5.99
C GLY A 97 13.27 -7.52 5.63
N GLY A 98 12.53 -6.52 5.15
CA GLY A 98 11.13 -6.68 4.71
C GLY A 98 10.99 -7.12 3.26
N THR A 99 9.77 -7.53 2.92
CA THR A 99 9.32 -7.79 1.54
C THR A 99 8.63 -6.54 1.00
N PHE A 100 8.99 -6.14 -0.22
CA PHE A 100 8.35 -5.03 -0.90
C PHE A 100 7.29 -5.54 -1.88
N GLU A 101 6.08 -5.05 -1.72
CA GLU A 101 4.94 -5.28 -2.58
C GLU A 101 4.68 -4.00 -3.38
N LEU A 102 4.96 -4.09 -4.68
CA LEU A 102 4.89 -2.96 -5.59
C LEU A 102 3.46 -2.81 -6.09
N LEU A 103 2.94 -1.59 -6.04
CA LEU A 103 1.59 -1.21 -6.49
C LEU A 103 1.67 -0.58 -7.90
N PRO A 104 1.41 -1.32 -8.99
CA PRO A 104 1.51 -0.75 -10.34
C PRO A 104 0.43 0.29 -10.61
N HIS A 105 -0.74 0.19 -9.97
CA HIS A 105 -1.83 1.16 -10.14
C HIS A 105 -1.41 2.57 -9.71
N ASP A 106 -0.63 2.69 -8.63
CA ASP A 106 -0.03 3.96 -8.22
C ASP A 106 0.88 4.52 -9.32
N LEU A 107 1.76 3.70 -9.89
CA LEU A 107 2.73 4.12 -10.91
C LEU A 107 2.04 4.46 -12.24
N TRP A 108 0.95 3.76 -12.57
CA TRP A 108 0.06 4.12 -13.68
C TRP A 108 -0.57 5.50 -13.45
N GLY A 109 -0.92 5.78 -12.20
CA GLY A 109 -1.54 7.02 -11.78
C GLY A 109 -2.98 6.85 -11.31
N ALA A 110 -3.51 5.64 -11.17
CA ALA A 110 -4.90 5.40 -10.74
C ALA A 110 -5.03 5.31 -9.21
N ASP A 111 -4.93 6.44 -8.51
CA ASP A 111 -4.90 6.50 -7.03
C ASP A 111 -6.11 7.22 -6.40
N GLY A 112 -7.15 7.49 -7.21
CA GLY A 112 -8.38 8.15 -6.78
C GLY A 112 -8.29 9.68 -6.65
N THR A 113 -7.13 10.29 -6.90
CA THR A 113 -6.93 11.75 -6.85
C THR A 113 -6.63 12.40 -8.21
N THR A 114 -6.45 11.57 -9.22
CA THR A 114 -5.99 11.89 -10.57
C THR A 114 -7.10 11.63 -11.60
N ASN A 115 -6.90 12.18 -12.80
CA ASN A 115 -7.74 11.88 -13.95
C ASN A 115 -6.85 11.41 -15.10
N GLN A 116 -7.01 10.16 -15.51
CA GLN A 116 -6.18 9.48 -16.50
C GLN A 116 -7.01 8.48 -17.31
N GLY A 117 -6.51 8.10 -18.49
CA GLY A 117 -7.11 7.01 -19.26
C GLY A 117 -6.98 5.67 -18.54
N TRP A 118 -7.89 4.75 -18.83
CA TRP A 118 -7.83 3.38 -18.30
C TRP A 118 -7.15 2.45 -19.31
N PRO A 119 -6.43 1.42 -18.81
CA PRO A 119 -5.87 0.39 -19.67
C PRO A 119 -6.92 -0.20 -20.62
N GLY A 120 -6.65 -0.19 -21.92
CA GLY A 120 -7.53 -0.77 -22.94
C GLY A 120 -8.69 0.12 -23.39
N ASP A 121 -8.76 1.38 -22.93
CA ASP A 121 -9.75 2.34 -23.43
C ASP A 121 -9.72 2.41 -24.96
N ASN A 122 -10.91 2.42 -25.58
CA ASN A 122 -11.07 2.38 -27.04
C ASN A 122 -10.45 1.15 -27.73
N SER A 123 -10.29 0.03 -27.01
CA SER A 123 -9.59 -1.18 -27.47
C SER A 123 -8.10 -0.98 -27.79
N ASP A 124 -7.49 0.09 -27.28
CA ASP A 124 -6.07 0.37 -27.44
C ASP A 124 -5.30 0.07 -26.15
N TRP A 125 -4.40 -0.91 -26.22
CA TRP A 125 -3.55 -1.33 -25.11
C TRP A 125 -2.15 -0.72 -25.17
N THR A 126 -1.81 0.03 -26.22
CA THR A 126 -0.45 0.48 -26.52
C THR A 126 0.20 1.22 -25.35
N GLN A 127 -0.52 2.15 -24.72
CA GLN A 127 0.03 2.91 -23.59
C GLN A 127 0.28 2.03 -22.36
N PHE A 128 -0.63 1.08 -22.10
CA PHE A 128 -0.49 0.18 -20.96
C PHE A 128 0.62 -0.86 -21.18
N ASP A 129 0.77 -1.38 -22.41
CA ASP A 129 1.88 -2.29 -22.76
C ASP A 129 3.24 -1.58 -22.62
N ASN A 130 3.31 -0.31 -23.03
CA ASN A 130 4.50 0.52 -22.83
C ASN A 130 4.79 0.76 -21.34
N PHE A 131 3.75 0.99 -20.53
CA PHE A 131 3.87 1.12 -19.08
C PHE A 131 4.42 -0.15 -18.43
N VAL A 132 3.82 -1.31 -18.69
CA VAL A 132 4.25 -2.59 -18.12
C VAL A 132 5.69 -2.90 -18.54
N THR A 133 6.02 -2.64 -19.81
CA THR A 133 7.40 -2.78 -20.32
C THR A 133 8.38 -1.88 -19.57
N GLN A 134 8.05 -0.60 -19.40
CA GLN A 134 8.88 0.36 -18.64
C GLN A 134 9.08 -0.13 -17.20
N LEU A 135 7.99 -0.48 -16.51
CA LEU A 135 8.00 -0.89 -15.11
C LEU A 135 8.85 -2.14 -14.89
N VAL A 136 8.66 -3.17 -15.71
CA VAL A 136 9.45 -4.40 -15.63
C VAL A 136 10.92 -4.13 -15.93
N ASN A 137 11.23 -3.26 -16.89
CA ASN A 137 12.60 -2.89 -17.20
C ASN A 137 13.26 -2.13 -16.05
N ASP A 138 12.55 -1.22 -15.38
CA ASP A 138 13.08 -0.47 -14.25
C ASP A 138 13.30 -1.36 -13.02
N VAL A 139 12.39 -2.30 -12.75
CA VAL A 139 12.55 -3.35 -11.72
C VAL A 139 13.80 -4.17 -11.99
N LYS A 140 14.00 -4.62 -13.24
CA LYS A 140 15.20 -5.38 -13.64
C LYS A 140 16.48 -4.54 -13.54
N ALA A 141 16.46 -3.31 -14.05
CA ALA A 141 17.61 -2.41 -14.03
C ALA A 141 18.09 -2.09 -12.61
N ASN A 142 17.18 -2.13 -11.63
CA ASN A 142 17.48 -1.90 -10.23
C ASN A 142 17.65 -3.19 -9.40
N ASN A 143 17.68 -4.36 -10.06
CA ASN A 143 17.79 -5.68 -9.40
C ASN A 143 16.75 -5.86 -8.28
N MET A 144 15.53 -5.42 -8.54
CA MET A 144 14.46 -5.46 -7.55
C MET A 144 13.82 -6.84 -7.48
N THR A 145 13.62 -7.36 -6.26
CA THR A 145 12.73 -8.50 -6.01
C THR A 145 11.47 -7.98 -5.34
N VAL A 146 10.35 -8.02 -6.07
CA VAL A 146 9.07 -7.48 -5.59
C VAL A 146 7.98 -8.54 -5.65
N GLN A 147 7.00 -8.41 -4.76
CA GLN A 147 5.67 -8.97 -4.97
C GLN A 147 4.86 -7.99 -5.80
N TRP A 148 4.10 -8.51 -6.76
CA TRP A 148 3.26 -7.69 -7.64
C TRP A 148 1.84 -7.70 -7.11
N ASP A 149 1.30 -6.52 -6.86
CA ASP A 149 -0.08 -6.32 -6.45
C ASP A 149 -0.90 -5.85 -7.65
N LEU A 150 -1.49 -6.82 -8.35
CA LEU A 150 -2.12 -6.64 -9.67
C LEU A 150 -3.65 -6.66 -9.56
#